data_AF-A0AAD8IXI1-F1
#
_entry.id   AF-A0AAD8IXI1-F1
#
_cell.length_a   1.000
_cell.length_b   1.000
_cell.length_c   1.000
_cell.angle_alpha   90.00
_cell.angle_beta   90.00
_cell.angle_gamma   90.00
#
_symmetry.space_group_name_H-M   'P 1'
#
loop_
_entity.id
_entity.type
_entity.pdbx_description
1 polymer ?
#
loop_
_entity_poly.entity_id
_entity_poly.type
_entity_poly.pdbx_seq_one_letter_code
_entity_poly.pdbx_strand_id
1 'polypeptide(L)'
;MVLVHDKTEAVNVVFSDRAVKRLVGKTATMLLEEIEDLAETPPSTLFPQQILDIANKDVTFNILISDDNVLINSTMYNATDAYLSKKSKSSTSETVEEILESTESDFGEIS
;
A
#
# COMPACT_ATOMS: atom_id res chain seq x y z
N MET A 1 11.83 -8.22 1.42
CA MET A 1 11.59 -8.10 -0.05
C MET A 1 10.10 -7.98 -0.26
N VAL A 2 9.66 -7.16 -1.21
CA VAL A 2 8.25 -7.04 -1.59
C VAL A 2 8.09 -7.22 -3.09
N LEU A 3 6.90 -7.65 -3.50
CA LEU A 3 6.51 -7.70 -4.91
C LEU A 3 5.82 -6.39 -5.26
N VAL A 4 6.32 -5.71 -6.29
CA VAL A 4 5.70 -4.50 -6.84
C VAL A 4 5.23 -4.81 -8.25
N HIS A 5 4.06 -4.34 -8.64
CA HIS A 5 3.58 -4.46 -10.01
C HIS A 5 3.21 -3.09 -10.58
N ASP A 6 3.46 -2.90 -11.87
CA ASP A 6 2.89 -1.81 -12.67
C ASP A 6 2.18 -2.43 -13.89
N LYS A 7 1.74 -1.60 -14.84
CA LYS A 7 1.06 -1.99 -16.08
C LYS A 7 1.88 -2.94 -16.96
N THR A 8 3.20 -2.95 -16.79
CA THR A 8 4.11 -3.73 -17.63
C THR A 8 4.44 -5.08 -17.01
N GLU A 9 4.93 -5.08 -15.78
CA GLU A 9 5.47 -6.27 -15.13
C GLU A 9 5.45 -6.16 -13.60
N ALA A 10 5.63 -7.31 -12.95
CA ALA A 10 5.86 -7.40 -11.52
C ALA A 10 7.33 -7.70 -11.24
N VAL A 11 7.93 -6.94 -10.33
CA VAL A 11 9.35 -7.01 -10.00
C VAL A 11 9.56 -7.16 -8.50
N ASN A 12 10.64 -7.88 -8.14
CA ASN A 12 11.04 -8.07 -6.76
C ASN A 12 11.90 -6.89 -6.31
N VAL A 13 11.45 -6.19 -5.28
CA VAL A 13 12.13 -5.00 -4.77
C VAL A 13 12.55 -5.19 -3.31
N VAL A 14 13.80 -4.86 -3.02
CA VAL A 14 14.35 -4.78 -1.67
C VAL A 14 14.43 -3.31 -1.28
N PHE A 15 13.61 -2.91 -0.30
CA PHE A 15 13.66 -1.56 0.24
C PHE A 15 14.81 -1.43 1.24
N SER A 16 15.62 -0.39 1.07
CA SER A 16 16.56 0.07 2.09
C SER A 16 15.82 0.60 3.32
N ASP A 17 16.49 0.61 4.48
CA ASP A 17 15.92 1.13 5.73
C ASP A 17 15.37 2.56 5.58
N ARG A 18 16.08 3.41 4.84
CA ARG A 18 15.65 4.78 4.54
C ARG A 18 14.33 4.83 3.77
N ALA A 19 14.16 3.94 2.78
CA ALA A 19 12.94 3.86 1.99
C ALA A 19 11.76 3.37 2.85
N VAL A 20 11.98 2.32 3.66
CA VAL A 20 10.97 1.81 4.61
C VAL A 20 10.54 2.89 5.60
N LYS A 21 11.51 3.59 6.20
CA LYS A 21 11.26 4.68 7.15
C LYS A 21 10.43 5.81 6.56
N ARG A 22 10.58 6.11 5.26
CA ARG A 22 9.77 7.13 4.59
C ARG A 22 8.35 6.68 4.28
N LEU A 23 8.14 5.39 4.02
CA LEU A 23 6.80 4.85 3.75
C LEU A 23 6.00 4.65 5.02
N VAL A 24 6.64 4.10 6.05
CA VAL A 24 5.99 3.53 7.23
C VAL A 24 6.23 4.38 8.49
N GLY A 25 7.22 5.28 8.46
CA GLY A 25 7.61 6.11 9.61
C GLY A 25 8.51 5.40 10.63
N LYS A 26 8.78 4.10 10.45
CA LYS A 26 9.62 3.27 11.33
C LYS A 26 10.82 2.68 10.59
N THR A 27 11.93 2.47 11.30
CA THR A 27 13.08 1.73 10.75
C THR A 27 12.76 0.24 10.67
N ALA A 28 13.50 -0.50 9.85
CA ALA A 28 13.38 -1.94 9.74
C ALA A 28 13.63 -2.65 11.08
N THR A 29 14.53 -2.13 11.92
CA THR A 29 14.80 -2.66 13.26
C THR A 29 13.60 -2.52 14.19
N MET A 30 12.94 -1.37 14.21
CA MET A 30 11.74 -1.14 15.01
C MET A 30 10.58 -2.04 14.56
N LEU A 31 10.47 -2.28 13.26
CA LEU A 31 9.48 -3.21 12.72
C LEU A 31 9.79 -4.65 13.11
N LEU A 32 11.07 -5.04 13.20
CA LEU A 32 11.47 -6.37 13.63
C LEU A 32 11.12 -6.62 15.11
N GLU A 33 11.38 -5.64 15.98
CA GLU A 33 10.97 -5.68 17.39
C GLU A 33 9.45 -5.88 17.52
N GLU A 34 8.66 -5.14 16.73
CA GLU A 34 7.20 -5.29 16.72
C GLU A 34 6.73 -6.66 16.18
N ILE A 35 7.46 -7.25 15.23
CA ILE A 35 7.18 -8.61 14.75
C ILE A 35 7.48 -9.65 15.84
N GLU A 36 8.58 -9.48 16.58
CA GLU A 36 8.94 -10.36 17.71
C GLU A 36 7.88 -10.31 18.80
N ASP A 37 7.37 -9.12 19.13
CA ASP A 37 6.24 -8.94 20.06
C ASP A 37 4.94 -9.60 19.55
N LEU A 38 4.74 -9.61 18.23
CA LEU A 38 3.60 -10.26 17.58
C LEU A 38 3.77 -11.77 17.43
N ALA A 39 4.95 -12.35 17.70
CA ALA A 39 5.22 -13.78 17.49
C ALA A 39 4.41 -14.70 18.42
N GLU A 40 3.78 -14.16 19.46
CA GLU A 40 2.82 -14.89 20.31
C GLU A 40 1.39 -14.96 19.71
N THR A 41 1.13 -14.27 18.59
CA THR A 41 -0.17 -14.22 17.90
C THR A 41 -0.20 -15.12 16.65
N PRO A 42 -1.38 -15.60 16.21
CA PRO A 42 -1.52 -16.47 15.05
C PRO A 42 -0.93 -15.86 13.76
N PRO A 43 -0.50 -16.69 12.79
CA PRO A 43 0.38 -16.28 11.69
C PRO A 43 -0.19 -15.20 10.74
N SER A 44 -1.51 -15.00 10.73
CA SER A 44 -2.17 -13.98 9.91
C SER A 44 -2.02 -12.55 10.45
N THR A 45 -1.49 -12.35 11.66
CA THR A 45 -1.24 -11.03 12.27
C THR A 45 0.26 -10.71 12.42
N LEU A 46 1.14 -11.51 11.81
CA LEU A 46 2.60 -11.37 11.96
C LEU A 46 3.20 -10.10 11.34
N PHE A 47 2.42 -9.33 10.56
CA PHE A 47 2.92 -8.10 9.96
C PHE A 47 2.40 -6.88 10.73
N PRO A 48 3.29 -5.94 11.09
CA PRO A 48 2.89 -4.66 11.64
C PRO A 48 1.86 -3.97 10.75
N GLN A 49 0.82 -3.40 11.37
CA GLN A 49 -0.31 -2.79 10.65
C GLN A 49 0.14 -1.76 9.61
N GLN A 50 1.21 -1.03 9.90
CA GLN A 50 1.74 0.00 9.03
C GLN A 50 2.33 -0.58 7.72
N ILE A 51 2.79 -1.84 7.73
CA ILE A 51 3.19 -2.58 6.52
C ILE A 51 1.95 -2.99 5.72
N LEU A 52 0.89 -3.42 6.41
CA LEU A 52 -0.38 -3.79 5.77
C LEU A 52 -1.06 -2.55 5.15
N ASP A 53 -0.93 -1.38 5.77
CA ASP A 53 -1.54 -0.13 5.30
C ASP A 53 -0.92 0.38 3.99
N ILE A 54 0.35 0.06 3.74
CA ILE A 54 1.03 0.37 2.47
C ILE A 54 0.82 -0.72 1.42
N ALA A 55 0.36 -1.90 1.81
CA ALA A 55 0.02 -2.94 0.84
C ALA A 55 -1.11 -2.46 -0.06
N ASN A 56 -1.00 -2.71 -1.36
CA ASN A 56 -1.94 -2.26 -2.38
C ASN A 56 -2.08 -0.72 -2.50
N LYS A 57 -1.09 0.05 -2.05
CA LYS A 57 -1.01 1.49 -2.31
C LYS A 57 -0.08 1.79 -3.48
N ASP A 58 -0.38 2.89 -4.17
CA ASP A 58 0.54 3.43 -5.15
C ASP A 58 1.74 4.06 -4.44
N VAL A 59 2.92 3.61 -4.83
CA VAL A 59 4.20 4.05 -4.27
C VAL A 59 5.11 4.45 -5.42
N THR A 60 5.83 5.55 -5.24
CA THR A 60 6.91 5.97 -6.13
C THR A 60 8.23 5.72 -5.43
N PHE A 61 9.18 5.04 -6.09
CA PHE A 61 10.47 4.71 -5.51
C PHE A 61 11.60 4.78 -6.53
N ASN A 62 12.82 5.00 -6.02
CA ASN A 62 14.02 5.09 -6.84
C ASN A 62 14.75 3.74 -6.83
N ILE A 63 14.76 3.09 -7.99
CA ILE A 63 15.47 1.83 -8.21
C ILE A 63 16.95 2.12 -8.51
N LEU A 64 17.84 1.42 -7.81
CA LEU A 64 19.25 1.31 -8.16
C LEU A 64 19.43 0.10 -9.08
N ILE A 65 19.89 0.36 -10.30
CA ILE A 65 20.33 -0.67 -11.24
C ILE A 65 21.80 -0.98 -10.94
N SER A 66 22.08 -2.22 -10.52
CA SER A 66 23.45 -2.69 -10.25
C SER A 66 24.03 -3.44 -11.45
N ASP A 67 25.33 -3.69 -11.41
CA ASP A 67 26.01 -4.53 -12.40
C ASP A 67 25.37 -5.92 -12.49
N ASP A 68 24.87 -6.49 -11.40
CA ASP A 68 24.17 -7.78 -11.42
C ASP A 68 22.87 -7.73 -12.23
N ASN A 69 22.15 -6.61 -12.20
CA ASN A 69 20.95 -6.44 -13.02
C ASN A 69 21.28 -6.42 -14.52
N VAL A 70 22.49 -6.00 -14.88
CA VAL A 70 22.93 -5.86 -16.28
C VAL A 70 23.67 -7.10 -16.77
N LEU A 71 24.61 -7.63 -15.97
CA LEU A 71 25.53 -8.69 -16.37
C LEU A 71 24.89 -10.07 -16.31
N ILE A 72 24.03 -10.31 -15.31
CA ILE A 72 23.37 -11.61 -15.10
C ILE A 72 21.85 -11.53 -15.23
N ASN A 73 21.31 -10.40 -15.70
CA ASN A 73 19.87 -10.15 -15.84
C ASN A 73 19.08 -10.43 -14.55
N SER A 74 19.64 -10.03 -13.39
CA SER A 74 18.94 -10.18 -12.11
C SER A 74 17.65 -9.36 -12.11
N THR A 75 16.54 -9.99 -11.70
CA THR A 75 15.21 -9.36 -11.55
C THR A 75 14.95 -8.87 -10.12
N MET A 76 16.00 -8.80 -9.30
CA MET A 76 15.95 -8.24 -7.95
C MET A 76 16.51 -6.82 -7.97
N TYR A 77 15.71 -5.87 -7.53
CA TYR A 77 16.04 -4.45 -7.56
C TYR A 77 16.13 -3.87 -6.16
N ASN A 78 17.08 -2.96 -5.94
CA ASN A 78 17.22 -2.26 -4.67
C ASN A 78 16.57 -0.88 -4.76
N ALA A 79 15.64 -0.59 -3.85
CA ALA A 79 15.02 0.72 -3.72
C ALA A 79 15.73 1.57 -2.65
N THR A 80 16.37 2.65 -3.11
CA THR A 80 17.14 3.57 -2.26
C THR A 80 16.27 4.63 -1.59
N ASP A 81 15.10 4.89 -2.18
CA ASP A 81 14.15 5.88 -1.70
C ASP A 81 12.73 5.47 -2.10
N ALA A 82 11.73 5.87 -1.30
CA ALA A 82 10.33 5.57 -1.57
C ALA A 82 9.38 6.60 -0.93
N TYR A 83 8.27 6.86 -1.61
CA TYR A 83 7.27 7.84 -1.23
C TYR A 83 5.88 7.33 -1.59
N LEU A 84 4.92 7.53 -0.68
CA LEU A 84 3.51 7.33 -1.01
C LEU A 84 3.09 8.32 -2.09
N SER A 85 2.50 7.82 -3.17
CA SER A 85 1.97 8.67 -4.22
C SER A 85 0.85 9.52 -3.63
N LYS A 86 1.01 10.86 -3.64
CA LYS A 86 -0.08 11.77 -3.32
C LYS A 86 -1.09 11.72 -4.47
N LYS A 87 -1.99 10.74 -4.47
CA LYS A 87 -3.19 10.85 -5.30
C LYS A 87 -4.04 11.99 -4.74
N SER A 88 -4.13 13.09 -5.50
CA SER A 88 -5.31 13.94 -5.45
C SER A 88 -6.53 13.04 -5.68
N LYS A 89 -7.55 13.19 -4.83
CA LYS A 89 -8.83 12.45 -4.84
C LYS A 89 -9.20 11.86 -6.21
N SER A 90 -9.43 10.55 -6.25
CA SER A 90 -10.61 9.91 -6.88
C SER A 90 -10.24 8.49 -7.33
N SER A 91 -10.60 7.53 -6.49
CA SER A 91 -11.13 6.25 -6.93
C SER A 91 -12.15 5.89 -5.86
N THR A 92 -13.22 6.70 -5.79
CA THR A 92 -14.43 6.31 -5.08
C THR A 92 -14.93 5.05 -5.79
N SER A 93 -14.99 3.95 -5.07
CA SER A 93 -15.64 2.74 -5.52
C SER A 93 -17.06 3.11 -5.94
N GLU A 94 -17.41 2.88 -7.21
CA GLU A 94 -18.81 2.90 -7.65
C GLU A 94 -19.54 1.83 -6.84
N THR A 95 -20.19 2.24 -5.77
CA THR A 95 -21.36 1.53 -5.26
C THR A 95 -22.52 2.31 -5.85
N VAL A 96 -23.17 1.72 -6.85
CA VAL A 96 -24.42 2.23 -7.39
C VAL A 96 -25.49 1.97 -6.32
N GLU A 97 -25.65 2.91 -5.39
CA GLU A 97 -26.89 3.08 -4.65
C GLU A 97 -27.65 4.21 -5.33
N GLU A 98 -28.59 3.80 -6.18
CA GLU A 98 -29.57 4.67 -6.80
C GLU A 98 -30.56 5.13 -5.72
N ILE A 99 -30.31 6.31 -5.14
CA ILE A 99 -31.33 7.06 -4.40
C ILE A 99 -32.02 7.96 -5.42
N LEU A 100 -33.25 7.61 -5.80
CA LEU A 100 -34.20 8.54 -6.39
C LEU A 100 -35.05 9.14 -5.26
N GLU A 101 -34.78 10.41 -5.00
CA GLU A 101 -35.46 11.29 -4.06
C GLU A 101 -36.92 11.54 -4.48
N SER A 102 -37.80 11.48 -3.47
CA SER A 102 -38.97 12.34 -3.24
C SER A 102 -39.86 12.76 -4.42
N THR A 103 -41.09 12.24 -4.40
CA THR A 103 -42.27 13.06 -4.72
C THR A 103 -43.08 13.24 -3.44
N GLU A 104 -42.92 14.42 -2.84
CA GLU A 104 -43.76 14.91 -1.76
C GLU A 104 -44.93 15.70 -2.39
N SER A 105 -46.15 15.38 -1.98
CA SER A 105 -47.39 16.21 -1.94
C SER A 105 -48.64 15.47 -2.45
N ASP A 106 -49.50 15.03 -1.53
CA ASP A 106 -50.89 15.49 -1.53
C ASP A 106 -51.53 15.34 -0.13
N PHE A 107 -52.55 16.14 0.09
CA PHE A 107 -53.00 16.74 1.34
C PHE A 107 -53.68 15.80 2.38
N GLY A 108 -53.37 16.08 3.66
CA GLY A 108 -54.34 16.47 4.69
C GLY A 108 -55.43 15.47 5.12
N GLU A 109 -55.24 14.86 6.28
CA GLU A 109 -56.33 14.37 7.14
C GLU A 109 -57.29 15.51 7.50
N ILE A 110 -58.59 15.26 7.34
CA ILE A 110 -59.63 15.92 8.13
C ILE A 110 -60.55 14.84 8.69
N SER A 111 -60.90 15.06 9.95
CA SER A 111 -61.67 14.21 10.87
C SER A 111 -63.05 13.77 10.39
#